data_AF-A0A2W6PDR9-F1
#
_entry.id   AF-A0A2W6PDR9-F1
#
_cell.length_a   1.000
_cell.length_b   1.000
_cell.length_c   1.000
_cell.angle_alpha   90.00
_cell.angle_beta   90.00
_cell.angle_gamma   90.00
#
_symmetry.space_group_name_H-M   'P 1'
#
loop_
_entity.id
_entity.type
_entity.pdbx_description
1 polymer ?
#
loop_
_entity_poly.entity_id
_entity_poly.type
_entity_poly.pdbx_seq_one_letter_code
_entity_poly.pdbx_strand_id
1 'polypeptide(L)'
;MSAQINNIRPEFDREIVDIVDYVMNYEISSKVAYDTAHYCLLDTLGCGLEALEYPACKKLLGPIVPGTVVPNGVRVPGTQFQLDPVQAAFNIGAMIRCLDFNDTW
;
A
#
# COMPACT_ATOMS: atom_id res chain seq x y z
N MET A 1 -35.08 7.27 -35.19
CA MET A 1 -33.98 6.37 -35.64
C MET A 1 -33.31 5.84 -34.39
N SER A 2 -33.44 4.55 -34.07
CA SER A 2 -32.73 3.97 -32.93
C SER A 2 -31.24 3.85 -33.29
N ALA A 3 -30.36 4.37 -32.47
CA ALA A 3 -28.92 4.13 -32.60
C ALA A 3 -28.68 2.61 -32.52
N GLN A 4 -27.94 2.05 -33.49
CA GLN A 4 -27.48 0.68 -33.41
C GLN A 4 -26.52 0.57 -32.23
N ILE A 5 -26.92 -0.15 -31.19
CA ILE A 5 -26.06 -0.47 -30.06
C ILE A 5 -25.07 -1.53 -30.55
N ASN A 6 -23.81 -1.13 -30.72
CA ASN A 6 -22.74 -2.02 -31.13
C ASN A 6 -22.17 -2.69 -29.87
N ASN A 7 -22.33 -4.01 -29.73
CA ASN A 7 -21.88 -4.79 -28.55
C ASN A 7 -20.37 -5.09 -28.56
N ILE A 8 -19.59 -4.31 -29.29
CA ILE A 8 -18.13 -4.44 -29.32
C ILE A 8 -17.58 -3.78 -28.06
N ARG A 9 -16.88 -4.56 -27.23
CA ARG A 9 -16.21 -4.04 -26.05
C ARG A 9 -15.15 -3.02 -26.49
N PRO A 10 -15.18 -1.78 -25.98
CA PRO A 10 -14.15 -0.79 -26.27
C PRO A 10 -12.81 -1.22 -25.67
N GLU A 11 -11.73 -0.69 -26.23
CA GLU A 11 -10.40 -0.79 -25.63
C GLU A 11 -10.35 -0.01 -24.31
N PHE A 12 -9.31 -0.24 -23.51
CA PHE A 12 -9.11 0.51 -22.28
C PHE A 12 -8.76 1.97 -22.57
N ASP A 13 -9.18 2.86 -21.68
CA ASP A 13 -8.82 4.27 -21.74
C ASP A 13 -7.30 4.44 -21.71
N ARG A 14 -6.82 5.44 -22.44
CA ARG A 14 -5.38 5.66 -22.63
C ARG A 14 -4.65 5.84 -21.30
N GLU A 15 -5.26 6.53 -20.35
CA GLU A 15 -4.70 6.79 -19.02
C GLU A 15 -4.43 5.48 -18.27
N ILE A 16 -5.26 4.45 -18.45
CA ILE A 16 -5.07 3.12 -17.87
C ILE A 16 -3.89 2.43 -18.56
N VAL A 17 -3.85 2.49 -19.90
CA VAL A 17 -2.79 1.88 -20.70
C VAL A 17 -1.43 2.52 -20.37
N ASP A 18 -1.35 3.84 -20.27
CA ASP A 18 -0.12 4.57 -19.95
C ASP A 18 0.43 4.16 -18.57
N ILE A 19 -0.43 3.96 -17.56
CA ILE A 19 -0.02 3.45 -16.24
C ILE A 19 0.49 2.01 -16.33
N VAL A 20 -0.22 1.14 -17.07
CA VAL A 20 0.18 -0.27 -17.24
C VAL A 20 1.53 -0.37 -17.94
N ASP A 21 1.71 0.35 -19.05
CA ASP A 21 2.93 0.33 -19.84
C ASP A 21 4.12 0.85 -19.02
N TYR A 22 3.91 1.90 -18.21
CA TYR A 22 4.93 2.38 -17.27
C TYR A 22 5.30 1.32 -16.23
N VAL A 23 4.33 0.75 -15.52
CA VAL A 23 4.59 -0.22 -14.45
C VAL A 23 5.22 -1.52 -14.97
N MET A 24 4.86 -1.95 -16.19
CA MET A 24 5.37 -3.20 -16.77
C MET A 24 6.72 -3.07 -17.48
N ASN A 25 6.99 -1.95 -18.14
CA ASN A 25 8.09 -1.86 -19.11
C ASN A 25 9.14 -0.79 -18.78
N TYR A 26 8.84 0.19 -17.93
CA TYR A 26 9.79 1.26 -17.64
C TYR A 26 10.91 0.78 -16.72
N GLU A 27 12.16 0.96 -17.14
CA GLU A 27 13.33 0.66 -16.32
C GLU A 27 13.82 1.92 -15.60
N ILE A 28 13.82 1.89 -14.26
CA ILE A 28 14.34 2.98 -13.44
C ILE A 28 15.87 2.90 -13.44
N SER A 29 16.55 3.89 -14.04
CA SER A 29 18.02 3.94 -14.10
C SER A 29 18.64 5.08 -13.29
N SER A 30 17.90 5.63 -12.32
CA SER A 30 18.33 6.77 -11.50
C SER A 30 18.86 6.34 -10.14
N LYS A 31 20.17 6.50 -9.91
CA LYS A 31 20.79 6.26 -8.60
C LYS A 31 20.14 7.10 -7.50
N VAL A 32 19.86 8.38 -7.79
CA VAL A 32 19.22 9.29 -6.83
C VAL A 32 17.81 8.82 -6.46
N ALA A 33 17.06 8.25 -7.40
CA ALA A 33 15.73 7.70 -7.08
C ALA A 33 15.84 6.52 -6.11
N TYR A 34 16.76 5.59 -6.34
CA TYR A 34 16.95 4.44 -5.45
C TYR A 34 17.53 4.81 -4.08
N ASP A 35 18.52 5.73 -4.02
CA ASP A 35 19.07 6.19 -2.76
C ASP A 35 17.99 6.88 -1.91
N THR A 36 17.18 7.74 -2.52
CA THR A 36 16.09 8.44 -1.82
C THR A 36 14.96 7.50 -1.43
N ALA A 37 14.60 6.52 -2.28
CA ALA A 37 13.62 5.49 -1.94
C ALA A 37 14.08 4.64 -0.74
N HIS A 38 15.37 4.35 -0.62
CA HIS A 38 15.93 3.69 0.55
C HIS A 38 15.74 4.53 1.83
N TYR A 39 15.98 5.84 1.78
CA TYR A 39 15.71 6.72 2.92
C TYR A 39 14.22 6.83 3.25
N CYS A 40 13.37 6.97 2.23
CA CYS A 40 11.91 7.00 2.37
C CYS A 40 11.40 5.73 3.07
N LEU A 41 11.93 4.55 2.73
CA LEU A 41 11.56 3.30 3.40
C LEU A 41 11.88 3.33 4.91
N LEU A 42 13.08 3.76 5.28
CA LEU A 42 13.50 3.82 6.69
C LEU A 42 12.67 4.83 7.49
N ASP A 43 12.45 6.01 6.91
CA ASP A 43 11.62 7.07 7.48
C ASP A 43 10.17 6.63 7.71
N THR A 44 9.56 6.06 6.67
CA THR A 44 8.17 5.57 6.69
C THR A 44 7.98 4.47 7.72
N LEU A 45 8.92 3.51 7.81
CA LEU A 45 8.90 2.48 8.85
C LEU A 45 9.03 3.09 10.24
N GLY A 46 9.89 4.10 10.41
CA GLY A 46 10.03 4.85 11.66
C GLY A 46 8.72 5.50 12.12
N CYS A 47 8.04 6.22 11.21
CA CYS A 47 6.73 6.82 11.47
C CYS A 47 5.70 5.78 11.91
N GLY A 48 5.68 4.62 11.25
CA GLY A 48 4.80 3.52 11.62
C GLY A 48 5.07 2.93 13.00
N LEU A 49 6.34 2.87 13.42
CA LEU A 49 6.70 2.41 14.77
C LEU A 49 6.28 3.42 15.85
N GLU A 50 6.48 4.71 15.62
CA GLU A 50 6.04 5.77 16.55
C GLU A 50 4.52 5.77 16.75
N ALA A 51 3.75 5.52 15.69
CA ALA A 51 2.30 5.42 15.76
C ALA A 51 1.79 4.32 16.73
N LEU A 52 2.60 3.29 17.03
CA LEU A 52 2.24 2.24 17.99
C LEU A 52 2.20 2.73 19.44
N GLU A 53 2.70 3.92 19.74
CA GLU A 53 2.55 4.54 21.06
C GLU A 53 1.12 5.06 21.28
N TYR A 54 0.36 5.30 20.20
CA TYR A 54 -0.94 5.95 20.25
C TYR A 54 -2.08 4.91 20.27
N PRO A 55 -2.89 4.83 21.34
CA PRO A 55 -4.03 3.90 21.41
C PRO A 55 -5.06 4.13 20.29
N ALA A 56 -5.15 5.37 19.79
CA ALA A 56 -6.02 5.72 18.68
C ALA A 56 -5.65 5.01 17.37
N CYS A 57 -4.35 4.79 17.11
CA CYS A 57 -3.89 3.98 15.99
C CYS A 57 -4.12 2.49 16.28
N LYS A 58 -3.58 2.01 17.41
CA LYS A 58 -3.58 0.58 17.77
C LYS A 58 -4.96 -0.08 17.81
N LYS A 59 -6.01 0.65 18.20
CA LYS A 59 -7.36 0.09 18.27
C LYS A 59 -7.92 -0.37 16.92
N LEU A 60 -7.32 0.07 15.81
CA LEU A 60 -7.72 -0.30 14.45
C LEU A 60 -6.84 -1.42 13.86
N LEU A 61 -5.77 -1.81 14.55
CA LEU A 61 -4.82 -2.81 14.09
C LEU A 61 -5.24 -4.23 14.49
N GLY A 62 -4.59 -5.22 13.88
CA GLY A 62 -4.82 -6.63 14.10
C GLY A 62 -5.80 -7.26 13.10
N PRO A 63 -6.13 -8.54 13.29
CA PRO A 63 -7.10 -9.24 12.46
C PRO A 63 -8.52 -8.74 12.75
N ILE A 64 -9.39 -8.77 11.73
CA ILE A 64 -10.83 -8.46 11.90
C ILE A 64 -11.45 -9.36 12.98
N VAL A 65 -11.08 -10.64 12.99
CA VAL A 65 -11.51 -11.62 14.02
C VAL A 65 -10.29 -12.04 14.84
N PRO A 66 -10.21 -11.69 16.14
CA PRO A 66 -9.13 -12.11 17.03
C PRO A 66 -8.98 -13.64 17.05
N GLY A 67 -7.73 -14.12 16.98
CA GLY A 67 -7.42 -15.55 16.94
C GLY A 67 -7.36 -16.17 15.54
N THR A 68 -7.67 -15.40 14.49
CA THR A 68 -7.45 -15.84 13.09
C THR A 68 -5.98 -16.23 12.87
N VAL A 69 -5.77 -17.40 12.26
CA VAL A 69 -4.44 -17.91 11.87
C VAL A 69 -4.33 -17.88 10.36
N VAL A 70 -3.34 -17.17 9.83
CA VAL A 70 -3.07 -17.09 8.39
C VAL A 70 -1.69 -17.73 8.12
N PRO A 71 -1.64 -18.96 7.56
CA PRO A 71 -0.38 -19.59 7.18
C PRO A 71 0.41 -18.70 6.22
N ASN A 72 1.68 -18.46 6.51
CA ASN A 72 2.56 -17.58 5.72
C ASN A 72 2.02 -16.14 5.55
N GLY A 73 1.17 -15.68 6.48
CA GLY A 73 0.63 -14.32 6.44
C GLY A 73 1.72 -13.25 6.56
N VAL A 74 1.38 -12.05 6.12
CA VAL A 74 2.23 -10.85 6.19
C VAL A 74 2.37 -10.43 7.65
N ARG A 75 3.59 -10.04 8.02
CA ARG A 75 3.94 -9.57 9.37
C ARG A 75 3.84 -8.05 9.43
N VAL A 76 3.11 -7.53 10.40
CA VAL A 76 3.01 -6.08 10.62
C VAL A 76 4.18 -5.63 11.51
N PRO A 77 5.06 -4.72 11.06
CA PRO A 77 6.24 -4.29 11.80
C PRO A 77 5.92 -3.80 13.23
N GLY A 78 6.78 -4.14 14.20
CA GLY A 78 6.59 -3.74 15.60
C GLY A 78 5.43 -4.45 16.32
N THR A 79 4.80 -5.45 15.70
CA THR A 79 3.68 -6.22 16.30
C THR A 79 3.88 -7.73 16.19
N GLN A 80 3.03 -8.48 16.89
CA GLN A 80 2.98 -9.94 16.78
C GLN A 80 2.05 -10.44 15.66
N PHE A 81 1.34 -9.54 14.97
CA PHE A 81 0.29 -9.93 14.04
C PHE A 81 0.84 -10.60 12.78
N GLN A 82 0.13 -11.65 12.35
CA GLN A 82 0.32 -12.31 11.07
C GLN A 82 -1.04 -12.37 10.38
N LEU A 83 -1.18 -11.63 9.28
CA LEU A 83 -2.47 -11.33 8.65
C LEU A 83 -2.45 -11.72 7.18
N ASP A 84 -3.62 -11.79 6.55
CA ASP A 84 -3.71 -11.83 5.10
C ASP A 84 -3.18 -10.51 4.50
N PRO A 85 -2.76 -10.51 3.22
CA PRO A 85 -2.12 -9.33 2.63
C PRO A 85 -3.01 -8.08 2.60
N VAL A 86 -4.34 -8.24 2.52
CA VAL A 86 -5.26 -7.09 2.47
C VAL A 86 -5.31 -6.41 3.83
N GLN A 87 -5.53 -7.19 4.90
CA GLN A 87 -5.59 -6.64 6.25
C GLN A 87 -4.22 -6.10 6.72
N ALA A 88 -3.12 -6.77 6.34
CA ALA A 88 -1.77 -6.28 6.61
C ALA A 88 -1.48 -4.95 5.93
N ALA A 89 -1.89 -4.78 4.67
CA ALA A 89 -1.72 -3.52 3.94
C ALA A 89 -2.45 -2.37 4.64
N PHE A 90 -3.69 -2.59 5.12
CA PHE A 90 -4.40 -1.61 5.93
C PHE A 90 -3.64 -1.26 7.22
N ASN A 91 -3.15 -2.27 7.94
CA ASN A 91 -2.43 -2.06 9.20
C ASN A 91 -1.18 -1.20 8.98
N ILE A 92 -0.35 -1.56 8.00
CA ILE A 92 0.87 -0.83 7.67
C ILE A 92 0.53 0.58 7.18
N GLY A 93 -0.39 0.72 6.24
CA GLY A 93 -0.81 2.02 5.70
C GLY A 93 -1.37 2.97 6.76
N ALA A 94 -2.21 2.45 7.66
CA ALA A 94 -2.76 3.23 8.76
C ALA A 94 -1.67 3.67 9.76
N MET A 95 -0.70 2.80 10.07
CA MET A 95 0.41 3.11 10.97
C MET A 95 1.28 4.23 10.41
N ILE A 96 1.79 4.07 9.19
CA ILE A 96 2.80 4.98 8.62
C ILE A 96 2.26 6.39 8.39
N ARG A 97 0.94 6.54 8.19
CA ARG A 97 0.30 7.83 7.95
C ARG A 97 -0.36 8.43 9.21
N CYS A 98 -0.42 7.69 10.32
CA CYS A 98 -1.24 8.04 11.48
C CYS A 98 -0.91 9.42 12.09
N LEU A 99 0.38 9.76 12.13
CA LEU A 99 0.89 10.97 12.79
C LEU A 99 1.21 12.11 11.83
N ASP A 100 1.08 11.87 10.52
CA ASP A 100 1.38 12.87 9.49
C ASP A 100 2.84 13.35 9.45
N PHE A 101 3.78 12.42 9.69
CA PHE A 101 5.22 12.69 9.67
C PHE A 101 5.96 12.01 8.52
N ASN A 102 5.29 11.13 7.77
CA ASN A 102 5.88 10.52 6.59
C ASN A 102 6.10 11.57 5.48
N ASP A 103 6.81 11.16 4.44
CA ASP A 103 7.10 11.98 3.27
C ASP A 103 5.88 12.72 2.67
N THR A 104 6.16 13.78 1.93
CA THR A 104 5.15 14.62 1.27
C THR A 104 5.64 14.98 -0.15
N TRP A 105 4.69 15.10 -1.08
CA TRP A 105 4.91 15.52 -2.46
C TRP A 105 4.09 16.77 -2.77
#